data_AF-Q6PAD0-F1
#
_entry.id   AF-Q6PAD0-F1
#
_cell.length_a   1.000
_cell.length_b   1.000
_cell.length_c   1.000
_cell.angle_alpha   90.00
_cell.angle_beta   90.00
_cell.angle_gamma   90.00
#
_symmetry.space_group_name_H-M   'P 1'
#
loop_
_entity.id
_entity.type
_entity.pdbx_description
1 polymer ?
#
loop_
_entity_poly.entity_id
_entity_poly.type
_entity_poly.pdbx_seq_one_letter_code
_entity_poly.pdbx_strand_id
1 'polypeptide(L)'
;MSAKATISKEVFAPQDERMLGAVLVKRRTKKRIPFLATGGQGEYRTYICISVTNKRPAQVYITKVKQFEGATSFVRRSQWMLEQLRQVNGTDAHRESPEFDLQFDNGFDQWVASSGSEKFTFFQILYHTCQRYLPERKPEFINCPPKLFSGNSILHSAADSVTSAVQKASQALNERGERLGRAEESTAEMMNSAQQFADTAHKLAMKHKC
;
A
#
# COMPACT_ATOMS: atom_id res chain seq x y z
N MET A 1 -9.60 8.42 -5.08
CA MET A 1 -8.26 7.87 -4.74
C MET A 1 -8.12 7.91 -3.21
N SER A 2 -7.63 6.86 -2.56
CA SER A 2 -7.46 6.83 -1.09
C SER A 2 -6.39 7.83 -0.64
N ALA A 3 -6.57 8.51 0.49
CA ALA A 3 -5.59 9.43 1.05
C ALA A 3 -4.20 8.78 1.21
N LYS A 4 -4.13 7.49 1.56
CA LYS A 4 -2.87 6.74 1.67
C LYS A 4 -2.16 6.63 0.30
N ALA A 5 -2.90 6.42 -0.78
CA ALA A 5 -2.34 6.36 -2.12
C ALA A 5 -1.83 7.73 -2.59
N THR A 6 -2.58 8.80 -2.31
CA THR A 6 -2.16 10.18 -2.59
C THR A 6 -0.89 10.54 -1.83
N ILE A 7 -0.83 10.27 -0.52
CA ILE A 7 0.38 10.49 0.29
C ILE A 7 1.58 9.71 -0.28
N SER A 8 1.41 8.44 -0.63
CA SER A 8 2.49 7.63 -1.23
C SER A 8 3.05 8.29 -2.49
N LYS A 9 2.17 8.70 -3.40
CA LYS A 9 2.52 9.29 -4.70
C LYS A 9 3.12 10.69 -4.58
N GLU A 10 2.56 11.54 -3.73
CA GLU A 10 2.89 12.97 -3.71
C GLU A 10 3.96 13.32 -2.66
N VAL A 11 4.07 12.53 -1.59
CA VAL A 11 4.97 12.83 -0.47
C VAL A 11 6.21 11.94 -0.49
N PHE A 12 6.06 10.65 -0.78
CA PHE A 12 7.15 9.67 -0.64
C PHE A 12 7.86 9.35 -1.95
N ALA A 13 7.11 9.08 -3.02
CA ALA A 13 7.69 8.75 -4.32
C ALA A 13 8.67 9.82 -4.86
N PRO A 14 8.42 11.15 -4.74
CA PRO A 14 9.35 12.16 -5.21
C PRO A 14 10.68 12.22 -4.44
N GLN A 15 10.74 11.57 -3.26
CA GLN A 15 11.92 11.50 -2.40
C GLN A 15 12.64 10.14 -2.52
N ASP A 16 12.28 9.33 -3.51
CA ASP A 16 12.78 7.97 -3.68
C ASP A 16 12.52 7.07 -2.46
N GLU A 17 11.36 7.28 -1.82
CA GLU A 17 10.88 6.52 -0.67
C GLU A 17 9.61 5.73 -1.04
N ARG A 18 9.51 4.50 -0.53
CA ARG A 18 8.31 3.66 -0.60
C ARG A 18 7.59 3.68 0.75
N MET A 19 6.35 4.14 0.77
CA MET A 19 5.52 4.08 1.99
C MET A 19 5.06 2.64 2.25
N LEU A 20 5.36 2.12 3.45
CA LEU A 20 5.00 0.78 3.92
C LEU A 20 3.64 0.75 4.63
N GLY A 21 3.28 1.84 5.33
CA GLY A 21 2.03 1.94 6.06
C GLY A 21 1.74 3.37 6.50
N ALA A 22 0.46 3.67 6.74
CA ALA A 22 0.02 4.96 7.25
C ALA A 22 -1.23 4.83 8.12
N VAL A 23 -1.28 5.59 9.21
CA VAL A 23 -2.43 5.67 10.14
C VAL A 23 -2.87 7.13 10.30
N LEU A 24 -4.17 7.37 10.16
CA LEU A 24 -4.78 8.66 10.47
C LEU A 24 -4.87 8.81 11.98
N VAL A 25 -4.35 9.92 12.52
CA VAL A 25 -4.27 10.16 13.96
C VAL A 25 -4.74 11.56 14.35
N LYS A 26 -5.18 11.67 15.60
CA LYS A 26 -5.35 12.92 16.35
C LYS A 26 -4.46 12.88 17.58
N ARG A 27 -3.97 14.05 18.03
CA ARG A 27 -3.18 14.13 19.25
C ARG A 27 -4.07 13.84 20.46
N ARG A 28 -3.69 12.89 21.33
CA ARG A 28 -4.50 12.51 22.52
C ARG A 28 -4.66 13.69 23.47
N THR A 29 -3.55 14.39 23.76
CA THR A 29 -3.55 15.58 24.59
C THR A 29 -3.18 16.80 23.75
N LYS A 30 -4.14 17.70 23.51
CA LYS A 30 -3.78 19.09 23.16
C LYS A 30 -3.15 19.67 24.42
N LYS A 31 -1.83 19.92 24.45
CA LYS A 31 -1.28 20.86 25.44
C LYS A 31 -1.98 22.21 25.19
N ARG A 32 -3.06 22.48 25.91
CA ARG A 32 -3.65 23.82 25.99
C ARG A 32 -2.68 24.62 26.84
N ILE A 33 -1.66 25.18 26.20
CA ILE A 33 -1.00 26.37 26.75
C ILE A 33 -1.84 27.52 26.17
N PRO A 34 -2.75 28.13 26.94
CA PRO A 34 -3.71 29.09 26.39
C PRO A 34 -3.04 30.30 25.72
N PHE A 35 -1.82 30.62 26.13
CA PHE A 35 -1.04 31.76 25.63
C PHE A 35 -0.13 31.43 24.43
N LEU A 36 0.09 30.15 24.15
CA LEU A 36 0.91 29.67 23.03
C LEU A 36 0.03 28.78 22.16
N ALA A 37 -0.91 29.39 21.45
CA ALA A 37 -1.58 28.77 20.31
C ALA A 37 -0.54 28.51 19.18
N THR A 38 0.40 27.61 19.43
CA THR A 38 1.41 27.13 18.47
C THR A 38 0.82 26.12 17.48
N GLY A 39 -0.48 25.82 17.59
CA GLY A 39 -1.24 25.19 16.53
C GLY A 39 -1.66 26.26 15.53
N GLY A 40 -0.97 26.31 14.38
CA GLY A 40 -1.35 27.19 13.27
C GLY A 40 -2.85 27.12 12.98
N GLN A 41 -3.42 28.28 12.62
CA GLN A 41 -4.83 28.46 12.29
C GLN A 41 -5.30 27.39 11.28
N GLY A 42 -6.30 26.58 11.65
CA GLY A 42 -6.97 25.65 10.73
C GLY A 42 -7.09 24.22 11.25
N GLU A 43 -8.18 23.55 10.90
CA GLU A 43 -8.32 22.11 11.09
C GLU A 43 -7.33 21.37 10.17
N TYR A 44 -6.81 20.24 10.62
CA TYR A 44 -5.88 19.44 9.83
C TYR A 44 -6.04 17.94 10.12
N ARG A 45 -5.85 17.14 9.07
CA ARG A 45 -5.68 15.68 9.18
C ARG A 45 -4.21 15.37 9.36
N THR A 46 -3.87 14.53 10.33
CA THR A 46 -2.49 14.10 10.59
C THR A 46 -2.35 12.62 10.32
N TYR A 47 -1.33 12.24 9.56
CA TYR A 47 -0.96 10.87 9.32
C TYR A 47 0.42 10.60 9.92
N ILE A 48 0.58 9.43 10.54
CA ILE A 48 1.91 8.86 10.82
C ILE A 48 2.15 7.78 9.77
N CYS A 49 3.26 7.92 9.05
CA CYS A 49 3.62 7.07 7.93
C CYS A 49 4.95 6.36 8.23
N ILE A 50 5.09 5.12 7.76
CA ILE A 50 6.36 4.39 7.74
C ILE A 50 6.80 4.29 6.30
N SER A 51 8.04 4.64 6.00
CA SER A 51 8.62 4.59 4.66
C SER A 51 10.03 4.02 4.67
N VAL A 52 10.45 3.47 3.53
CA VAL A 52 11.81 2.97 3.30
C VAL A 52 12.39 3.60 2.04
N THR A 53 13.66 3.98 2.05
CA THR A 53 14.35 4.49 0.85
C THR A 53 14.64 3.36 -0.13
N ASN A 54 14.59 3.63 -1.43
CA ASN A 54 15.00 2.63 -2.43
C ASN A 54 16.53 2.56 -2.61
N LYS A 55 17.27 3.58 -2.15
CA LYS A 55 18.74 3.61 -2.12
C LYS A 55 19.31 2.52 -1.19
N ARG A 56 20.56 2.12 -1.46
CA ARG A 56 21.32 1.17 -0.63
C ARG A 56 22.50 1.87 0.06
N PRO A 57 22.71 1.70 1.37
CA PRO A 57 21.87 0.93 2.30
C PRO A 57 20.49 1.56 2.51
N ALA A 58 19.46 0.72 2.69
CA ALA A 58 18.08 1.17 2.87
C ALA A 58 17.90 1.80 4.25
N GLN A 59 17.28 2.98 4.29
CA GLN A 59 16.96 3.70 5.52
C GLN A 59 15.45 3.70 5.71
N VAL A 60 15.01 3.57 6.97
CA VAL A 60 13.60 3.54 7.32
C VAL A 60 13.25 4.74 8.18
N TYR A 61 12.12 5.36 7.86
CA TYR A 61 11.65 6.58 8.48
C TYR A 61 10.21 6.44 9.00
N ILE A 62 9.96 7.08 10.13
CA ILE A 62 8.62 7.42 10.61
C ILE A 62 8.40 8.89 10.30
N THR A 63 7.37 9.22 9.52
CA THR A 63 7.11 10.58 9.05
C THR A 63 5.72 11.04 9.45
N LYS A 64 5.63 12.21 10.07
CA LYS A 64 4.37 12.90 10.34
C LYS A 64 3.99 13.76 9.14
N VAL A 65 2.86 13.46 8.53
CA VAL A 65 2.31 14.16 7.37
C VAL A 65 1.01 14.87 7.77
N LYS A 66 0.78 16.08 7.28
CA LYS A 66 -0.47 16.82 7.50
C LYS A 66 -1.13 17.24 6.20
N GLN A 67 -2.46 17.23 6.19
CA GLN A 67 -3.28 17.93 5.21
C GLN A 67 -4.09 18.98 5.95
N PHE A 68 -3.97 20.23 5.55
CA PHE A 68 -4.74 21.34 6.13
C PHE A 68 -6.10 21.42 5.45
N GLU A 69 -7.10 21.88 6.18
CA GLU A 69 -8.41 22.15 5.61
C GLU A 69 -8.31 23.10 4.40
N GLY A 70 -9.06 22.81 3.34
CA GLY A 70 -8.97 23.52 2.06
C GLY A 70 -7.74 23.21 1.21
N ALA A 71 -6.70 22.58 1.77
CA ALA A 71 -5.52 22.20 1.01
C ALA A 71 -5.71 20.87 0.28
N THR A 72 -5.35 20.85 -1.00
CA THR A 72 -5.33 19.63 -1.82
C THR A 72 -4.09 18.78 -1.58
N SER A 73 -3.00 19.38 -1.09
CA SER A 73 -1.70 18.73 -0.91
C SER A 73 -1.40 18.29 0.52
N PHE A 74 -0.54 17.28 0.63
CA PHE A 74 0.00 16.80 1.90
C PHE A 74 1.40 17.36 2.15
N VAL A 75 1.70 17.68 3.41
CA VAL A 75 2.97 18.31 3.82
C VAL A 75 3.65 17.49 4.92
N ARG A 76 4.92 17.14 4.75
CA ARG A 76 5.75 16.56 5.83
C ARG A 76 6.00 17.60 6.92
N ARG A 77 5.79 17.22 8.17
CA ARG A 77 5.95 18.12 9.33
C ARG A 77 7.10 17.72 10.25
N SER A 78 7.34 16.43 10.39
CA SER A 78 8.41 15.88 11.21
C SER A 78 8.78 14.51 10.64
N GLN A 79 10.04 14.12 10.79
CA GLN A 79 10.53 12.82 10.35
C GLN A 79 11.56 12.33 11.37
N TRP A 80 11.51 11.04 11.67
CA TRP A 80 12.41 10.36 12.58
C TRP A 80 12.96 9.12 11.89
N MET A 81 14.23 8.81 12.12
CA MET A 81 14.78 7.51 11.71
C MET A 81 14.15 6.42 12.58
N LEU A 82 13.88 5.25 12.01
CA LEU A 82 13.28 4.14 12.77
C LEU A 82 14.17 3.74 13.97
N GLU A 83 15.49 3.86 13.83
CA GLU A 83 16.47 3.59 14.89
C GLU A 83 16.30 4.45 16.16
N GLN A 84 15.67 5.62 16.00
CA GLN A 84 15.38 6.53 17.11
C GLN A 84 14.16 6.08 17.93
N LEU A 85 13.34 5.16 17.42
CA LEU A 85 12.19 4.62 18.14
C LEU A 85 12.68 3.73 19.28
N ARG A 86 12.21 4.01 20.50
CA ARG A 86 12.56 3.30 21.72
C ARG A 86 11.43 2.47 22.27
N GLN A 87 10.20 2.96 22.18
CA GLN A 87 9.03 2.24 22.70
C GLN A 87 7.78 2.55 21.87
N VAL A 88 6.96 1.52 21.68
CA VAL A 88 5.61 1.59 21.14
C VAL A 88 4.66 1.10 22.23
N ASN A 89 3.82 1.99 22.75
CA ASN A 89 2.88 1.68 23.82
C ASN A 89 1.46 1.59 23.25
N GLY A 90 0.86 0.40 23.30
CA GLY A 90 -0.50 0.13 22.84
C GLY A 90 -1.61 0.57 23.79
N THR A 91 -1.28 1.19 24.94
CA THR A 91 -2.15 1.66 26.04
C THR A 91 -2.92 0.57 26.80
N ASP A 92 -3.48 -0.41 26.11
CA ASP A 92 -4.24 -1.51 26.69
C ASP A 92 -4.07 -2.77 25.82
N ALA A 93 -3.59 -3.85 26.43
CA ALA A 93 -3.36 -5.13 25.74
C ALA A 93 -4.61 -6.01 25.65
N HIS A 94 -5.62 -5.75 26.49
CA HIS A 94 -6.81 -6.59 26.65
C HIS A 94 -8.04 -5.98 25.97
N ARG A 95 -8.10 -4.65 25.87
CA ARG A 95 -9.19 -3.92 25.21
C ARG A 95 -8.75 -3.35 23.87
N GLU A 96 -9.65 -3.40 22.88
CA GLU A 96 -9.44 -2.65 21.65
C GLU A 96 -9.48 -1.15 21.95
N SER A 97 -8.33 -0.49 21.80
CA SER A 97 -8.16 0.95 21.98
C SER A 97 -7.52 1.54 20.72
N PRO A 98 -7.99 2.68 20.18
CA PRO A 98 -7.32 3.40 19.11
C PRO A 98 -6.11 4.22 19.60
N GLU A 99 -5.91 4.33 20.92
CA GLU A 99 -4.85 5.15 21.50
C GLU A 99 -3.51 4.44 21.50
N PHE A 100 -2.45 5.20 21.31
CA PHE A 100 -1.08 4.71 21.41
C PHE A 100 -0.07 5.82 21.60
N ASP A 101 1.09 5.46 22.15
CA ASP A 101 2.21 6.39 22.33
C ASP A 101 3.45 5.88 21.60
N LEU A 102 4.22 6.81 21.05
CA LEU A 102 5.53 6.56 20.44
C LEU A 102 6.59 7.32 21.23
N GLN A 103 7.55 6.59 21.78
CA GLN A 103 8.73 7.15 22.45
C GLN A 103 9.92 7.05 21.50
N PHE A 104 10.54 8.18 21.22
CA PHE A 104 11.80 8.31 20.50
C PHE A 104 12.91 8.72 21.46
N ASP A 105 14.16 8.74 20.99
CA ASP A 105 15.31 9.26 21.75
C ASP A 105 15.04 10.65 22.34
N ASN A 106 14.55 11.56 21.50
CA ASN A 106 14.44 12.99 21.82
C ASN A 106 12.99 13.47 21.83
N GLY A 107 12.01 12.56 21.90
CA GLY A 107 10.61 12.94 21.75
C GLY A 107 9.62 11.88 22.20
N PHE A 108 8.43 12.34 22.55
CA PHE A 108 7.32 11.49 22.96
C PHE A 108 6.04 12.05 22.38
N ASP A 109 5.34 11.23 21.59
CA ASP A 109 4.08 11.61 20.97
C ASP A 109 2.96 10.66 21.38
N GLN A 110 1.81 11.24 21.75
CA GLN A 110 0.60 10.52 22.15
C GLN A 110 -0.49 10.73 21.10
N TRP A 111 -1.00 9.63 20.56
CA TRP A 111 -1.90 9.61 19.42
C TRP A 111 -3.16 8.81 19.69
N VAL A 112 -4.20 9.16 18.94
CA VAL A 112 -5.46 8.42 18.83
C VAL A 112 -5.67 8.15 17.34
N ALA A 113 -5.61 6.88 16.94
CA ALA A 113 -5.93 6.46 15.57
C ALA A 113 -7.41 6.68 15.25
N SER A 114 -7.78 6.63 13.96
CA SER A 114 -9.20 6.71 13.58
C SER A 114 -10.04 5.52 14.10
N SER A 115 -9.41 4.35 14.27
CA SER A 115 -10.00 3.15 14.86
C SER A 115 -8.94 2.22 15.46
N GLY A 116 -9.35 1.30 16.34
CA GLY A 116 -8.47 0.27 16.91
C GLY A 116 -7.90 -0.68 15.86
N SER A 117 -8.70 -1.04 14.86
CA SER A 117 -8.29 -1.89 13.73
C SER A 117 -7.25 -1.22 12.82
N GLU A 118 -7.38 0.09 12.56
CA GLU A 118 -6.33 0.83 11.82
C GLU A 118 -5.02 0.91 12.61
N LYS A 119 -5.09 1.17 13.93
CA LYS A 119 -3.92 1.11 14.81
C LYS A 119 -3.27 -0.27 14.76
N PHE A 120 -4.06 -1.34 14.89
CA PHE A 120 -3.56 -2.71 14.88
C PHE A 120 -2.79 -3.02 13.59
N THR A 121 -3.38 -2.70 12.43
CA THR A 121 -2.74 -2.86 11.12
C THR A 121 -1.41 -2.08 11.04
N PHE A 122 -1.42 -0.82 11.49
CA PHE A 122 -0.21 0.01 11.50
C PHE A 122 0.87 -0.56 12.42
N PHE A 123 0.49 -1.06 13.60
CA PHE A 123 1.41 -1.68 14.54
C PHE A 123 2.04 -2.96 13.99
N GLN A 124 1.29 -3.79 13.25
CA GLN A 124 1.86 -4.98 12.61
C GLN A 124 2.92 -4.59 11.59
N ILE A 125 2.63 -3.59 10.75
CA ILE A 125 3.59 -3.05 9.78
C ILE A 125 4.82 -2.51 10.51
N LEU A 126 4.63 -1.70 11.56
CA LEU A 126 5.73 -1.13 12.35
C LEU A 126 6.60 -2.21 12.99
N TYR A 127 5.98 -3.17 13.68
CA TYR A 127 6.66 -4.28 14.34
C TYR A 127 7.52 -5.07 13.36
N HIS A 128 6.96 -5.53 12.24
CA HIS A 128 7.71 -6.29 11.25
C HIS A 128 8.80 -5.45 10.56
N THR A 129 8.57 -4.16 10.39
CA THR A 129 9.59 -3.25 9.87
C THR A 129 10.76 -3.13 10.86
N CYS A 130 10.49 -2.98 12.15
CA CYS A 130 11.53 -3.02 13.19
C CYS A 130 12.28 -4.35 13.19
N GLN A 131 11.59 -5.49 13.09
CA GLN A 131 12.25 -6.81 13.04
C GLN A 131 13.19 -6.95 11.85
N ARG A 132 12.84 -6.34 10.70
CA ARG A 132 13.61 -6.44 9.46
C ARG A 132 14.80 -5.49 9.38
N TYR A 133 14.66 -4.26 9.89
CA TYR A 133 15.62 -3.19 9.66
C TYR A 133 16.42 -2.77 10.91
N LEU A 134 16.08 -3.27 12.10
CA LEU A 134 16.80 -2.99 13.35
C LEU A 134 17.39 -4.27 13.97
N PRO A 135 18.55 -4.76 13.48
CA PRO A 135 19.15 -5.99 14.00
C PRO A 135 19.74 -5.83 15.40
N GLU A 136 20.31 -4.66 15.71
CA GLU A 136 21.06 -4.44 16.96
C GLU A 136 20.18 -3.97 18.12
N ARG A 137 19.26 -3.05 17.86
CA ARG A 137 18.45 -2.41 18.90
C ARG A 137 17.00 -2.23 18.47
N LYS A 138 16.14 -3.13 18.95
CA LYS A 138 14.70 -3.12 18.68
C LYS A 138 13.96 -2.28 19.74
N PRO A 139 12.93 -1.51 19.36
CA PRO A 139 12.07 -0.83 20.33
C PRO A 139 11.22 -1.84 21.11
N GLU A 140 10.88 -1.48 22.34
CA GLU A 140 9.96 -2.26 23.17
C GLU A 140 8.51 -2.03 22.73
N PHE A 141 7.75 -3.11 22.54
CA PHE A 141 6.31 -3.04 22.33
C PHE A 141 5.60 -3.42 23.62
N ILE A 142 5.02 -2.44 24.31
CA ILE A 142 4.34 -2.64 25.59
C ILE A 142 2.83 -2.41 25.44
N ASN A 143 2.04 -3.02 26.32
CA ASN A 143 0.57 -2.94 26.31
C ASN A 143 -0.05 -3.21 24.92
N CYS A 144 0.57 -4.13 24.18
CA CYS A 144 0.13 -4.54 22.87
C CYS A 144 -0.53 -5.92 22.97
N PRO A 145 -1.64 -6.17 22.25
CA PRO A 145 -2.28 -7.47 22.26
C PRO A 145 -1.32 -8.53 21.67
N PRO A 146 -1.19 -9.74 22.28
CA PRO A 146 -0.21 -10.74 21.84
C PRO A 146 -0.33 -11.15 20.36
N LYS A 147 -1.55 -11.15 19.82
CA LYS A 147 -1.84 -11.40 18.40
C LYS A 147 -1.13 -10.44 17.44
N LEU A 148 -0.65 -9.29 17.92
CA LEU A 148 0.16 -8.36 17.15
C LEU A 148 1.48 -8.99 16.67
N PHE A 149 2.07 -9.85 17.51
CA PHE A 149 3.38 -10.45 17.28
C PHE A 149 3.29 -11.77 16.53
N SER A 150 2.10 -12.36 16.44
CA SER A 150 1.87 -13.61 15.72
C SER A 150 1.99 -13.38 14.22
N GLY A 151 3.03 -14.00 13.64
CA GLY A 151 3.40 -13.85 12.26
C GLY A 151 2.47 -14.58 11.32
N ASN A 152 1.55 -13.84 10.72
CA ASN A 152 1.31 -13.93 9.28
C ASN A 152 1.42 -12.52 8.74
N SER A 153 2.63 -12.23 8.26
CA SER A 153 3.00 -10.94 7.71
C SER A 153 1.93 -10.47 6.73
N ILE A 154 1.47 -9.23 6.88
CA ILE A 154 0.71 -8.53 5.84
C ILE A 154 1.49 -8.53 4.50
N LEU A 155 2.80 -8.80 4.55
CA LEU A 155 3.65 -9.06 3.40
C LEU A 155 3.31 -10.36 2.67
N HIS A 156 2.94 -11.45 3.36
CA HIS A 156 2.43 -12.67 2.71
C HIS A 156 1.04 -12.45 2.15
N SER A 157 0.10 -11.81 2.87
CA SER A 157 -1.24 -11.60 2.30
C SER A 157 -1.25 -10.62 1.12
N ALA A 158 -0.39 -9.59 1.10
CA ALA A 158 -0.19 -8.77 -0.09
C ALA A 158 0.53 -9.54 -1.21
N ALA A 159 1.54 -10.37 -0.90
CA ALA A 159 2.23 -11.20 -1.88
C ALA A 159 1.32 -12.30 -2.47
N ASP A 160 0.49 -12.96 -1.66
CA ASP A 160 -0.50 -13.95 -2.06
C ASP A 160 -1.62 -13.31 -2.85
N SER A 161 -2.06 -12.11 -2.46
CA SER A 161 -3.06 -11.35 -3.22
C SER A 161 -2.51 -10.90 -4.57
N VAL A 162 -1.23 -10.52 -4.66
CA VAL A 162 -0.56 -10.19 -5.93
C VAL A 162 -0.33 -11.46 -6.76
N THR A 163 0.15 -12.54 -6.16
CA THR A 163 0.39 -13.82 -6.84
C THR A 163 -0.92 -14.39 -7.37
N SER A 164 -2.00 -14.36 -6.59
CA SER A 164 -3.35 -14.75 -7.00
C SER A 164 -3.88 -13.86 -8.15
N ALA A 165 -3.67 -12.54 -8.07
CA ALA A 165 -4.08 -11.62 -9.14
C ALA A 165 -3.29 -11.86 -10.44
N VAL A 166 -1.97 -12.07 -10.34
CA VAL A 166 -1.10 -12.40 -11.48
C VAL A 166 -1.51 -13.74 -12.09
N GLN A 167 -1.76 -14.76 -11.27
CA GLN A 167 -2.15 -16.09 -11.73
C GLN A 167 -3.52 -16.09 -12.43
N LYS A 168 -4.49 -15.33 -11.90
CA LYS A 168 -5.79 -15.11 -12.58
C LYS A 168 -5.64 -14.36 -13.91
N ALA A 169 -4.78 -13.35 -13.96
CA ALA A 169 -4.51 -12.61 -15.20
C ALA A 169 -3.82 -13.50 -16.25
N SER A 170 -2.84 -14.30 -15.85
CA SER A 170 -2.17 -15.29 -16.70
C SER A 170 -3.16 -16.34 -17.22
N GLN A 171 -4.06 -16.85 -16.37
CA GLN A 171 -5.09 -17.80 -16.78
C GLN A 171 -6.07 -17.20 -17.79
N ALA A 172 -6.56 -15.98 -17.55
CA ALA A 172 -7.47 -15.29 -18.48
C ALA A 172 -6.80 -14.99 -19.83
N LEU A 173 -5.50 -14.70 -19.84
CA LEU A 173 -4.72 -14.53 -21.07
C LEU A 173 -4.57 -15.85 -21.83
N ASN A 174 -4.33 -16.95 -21.13
CA ASN A 174 -4.21 -18.27 -21.75
C ASN A 174 -5.54 -18.73 -22.37
N GLU A 175 -6.65 -18.61 -21.63
CA GLU A 175 -7.99 -18.92 -22.14
C GLU A 175 -8.36 -18.06 -23.36
N ARG A 176 -7.96 -16.79 -23.36
CA ARG A 176 -8.14 -15.90 -24.51
C ARG A 176 -7.29 -16.35 -25.70
N GLY A 177 -6.04 -16.76 -25.46
CA GLY A 177 -5.13 -17.27 -26.49
C GLY A 177 -5.66 -18.53 -27.18
N GLU A 178 -6.16 -19.50 -26.40
CA GLU A 178 -6.74 -20.74 -26.95
C GLU A 178 -8.00 -20.46 -27.78
N ARG A 179 -8.87 -19.55 -27.33
CA ARG A 179 -10.05 -19.14 -28.09
C ARG A 179 -9.68 -18.44 -29.38
N LEU A 180 -8.63 -17.60 -29.37
CA LEU A 180 -8.13 -16.93 -30.56
C LEU A 180 -7.58 -17.96 -31.56
N GLY A 181 -6.78 -18.92 -31.09
CA GLY A 181 -6.24 -19.98 -31.96
C GLY A 181 -7.31 -20.82 -32.64
N ARG A 182 -8.38 -21.20 -31.92
CA ARG A 182 -9.53 -21.91 -32.54
C ARG A 182 -10.27 -21.04 -33.56
N ALA A 183 -10.40 -19.74 -33.30
CA ALA A 183 -11.03 -18.83 -34.24
C ALA A 183 -10.17 -18.63 -35.50
N GLU A 184 -8.84 -18.59 -35.35
CA GLU A 184 -7.88 -18.53 -36.46
C GLU A 184 -7.92 -19.80 -37.32
N GLU A 185 -7.93 -20.97 -36.68
CA GLU A 185 -8.05 -22.27 -37.37
C GLU A 185 -9.37 -22.36 -38.16
N SER A 186 -10.50 -22.02 -37.52
CA SER A 186 -11.81 -21.98 -38.20
C SER A 186 -11.84 -20.99 -39.36
N THR A 187 -11.18 -19.83 -39.21
CA THR A 187 -11.10 -18.84 -40.30
C THR A 187 -10.23 -19.36 -41.44
N ALA A 188 -9.12 -20.04 -41.14
CA ALA A 188 -8.25 -20.64 -42.16
C ALA A 188 -8.97 -21.75 -42.94
N GLU A 189 -9.73 -22.60 -42.26
CA GLU A 189 -10.58 -23.62 -42.90
C GLU A 189 -11.65 -23.00 -43.80
N MET A 190 -12.30 -21.94 -43.32
CA MET A 190 -13.32 -21.22 -44.09
C MET A 190 -12.72 -20.54 -45.31
N MET A 191 -11.53 -19.93 -45.18
CA MET A 191 -10.80 -19.32 -46.29
C MET A 191 -10.42 -20.36 -47.34
N ASN A 192 -9.94 -21.54 -46.93
CA ASN A 192 -9.61 -22.64 -47.84
C ASN A 192 -10.87 -23.13 -48.58
N SER A 193 -11.98 -23.31 -47.86
CA SER A 193 -13.26 -23.70 -48.44
C SER A 193 -13.79 -22.67 -49.45
N ALA A 194 -13.68 -21.38 -49.11
CA ALA A 194 -14.07 -20.29 -50.01
C ALA A 194 -13.21 -20.26 -51.29
N GLN A 195 -11.90 -20.53 -51.16
CA GLN A 195 -11.00 -20.60 -52.31
C GLN A 195 -11.36 -21.77 -53.23
N GLN A 196 -11.63 -22.95 -52.68
CA GLN A 196 -12.05 -24.12 -53.46
C GLN A 196 -13.37 -23.88 -54.19
N PHE A 197 -14.32 -23.23 -53.53
CA PHE A 197 -15.58 -22.82 -54.13
C PHE A 197 -15.35 -21.84 -55.29
N ALA A 198 -14.55 -20.80 -55.07
CA ALA A 198 -14.22 -19.80 -56.08
C ALA A 198 -13.53 -20.42 -57.30
N ASP A 199 -12.55 -21.31 -57.10
CA ASP A 199 -11.85 -22.00 -58.18
C ASP A 199 -12.79 -22.90 -59.00
N THR A 200 -13.72 -23.58 -58.32
CA THR A 200 -14.72 -24.44 -58.97
C THR A 200 -15.70 -23.62 -59.80
N ALA A 201 -16.23 -22.52 -59.23
CA ALA A 201 -17.10 -21.59 -59.94
C ALA A 201 -16.41 -20.97 -61.16
N HIS A 202 -15.14 -20.59 -61.02
CA HIS A 202 -14.35 -20.03 -62.12
C HIS A 202 -14.15 -21.04 -63.25
N LYS A 203 -13.80 -22.30 -62.93
CA LYS A 203 -13.69 -23.38 -63.93
C LYS A 203 -15.01 -23.61 -64.67
N LEU A 204 -16.14 -23.65 -63.95
CA LEU A 204 -17.46 -23.81 -64.56
C LEU A 204 -17.83 -22.62 -65.47
N ALA A 205 -17.56 -21.40 -65.04
CA ALA A 205 -17.80 -20.19 -65.84
C ALA A 205 -16.98 -20.18 -67.13
N MET A 206 -15.71 -20.63 -67.08
CA MET A 206 -14.88 -20.75 -68.29
C MET A 206 -15.35 -21.87 -69.22
N LYS A 207 -15.94 -22.94 -68.68
CA LYS A 207 -16.51 -24.04 -69.48
C LYS A 207 -17.80 -23.67 -70.21
N HIS A 208 -18.57 -22.71 -69.69
CA HIS A 208 -19.85 -22.26 -70.28
C HIS A 208 -19.75 -20.92 -71.03
N LYS A 209 -18.53 -20.36 -71.19
CA LYS A 209 -18.26 -19.28 -72.15
C LYS A 209 -18.11 -19.87 -73.56
N CYS A 210 -19.24 -20.22 -74.16
CA CYS A 210 -19.40 -20.40 -75.60
C CYS A 210 -20.52 -19.48 -76.07
#